data_AF-A0A2H0FLA1-F1
#
_entry.id   AF-A0A2H0FLA1-F1
#
_cell.length_a   1.000
_cell.length_b   1.000
_cell.length_c   1.000
_cell.angle_alpha   90.00
_cell.angle_beta   90.00
_cell.angle_gamma   90.00
#
_symmetry.space_group_name_H-M   'P 1'
#
loop_
_entity.id
_entity.type
_entity.pdbx_description
1 polymer ?
#
loop_
_entity_poly.entity_id
_entity_poly.type
_entity_poly.pdbx_seq_one_letter_code
_entity_poly.pdbx_strand_id
1 'polypeptide(L)'
;LKREEIRTMAKDLSRLREAEAQKERERIAALQLEKIKKEEKIIPPGTPERPLEEKPAKGVLIPRPLPKRPSSFQKVLIRGIVIFLCLLLISGFFYWALGTKRPPTKEVTPLRTGEEIPKEEEVVEKPEIIISPSLPSTTETKTLEISKNEEIPEVFNRLMAEELPKGEFLRIVIKNIDENRLASLEDLFGAFQIETPEGISKKLEADYTLAIYPQAQGKRIVFVAKIGEEEGLAELLKNWEEKMTKEGVFVSGNKVSTFFSYFKTSSYQNVNFRYLTISKEDSGICYAFLDNYFVFATSFESLKKAIEQVTKEVGLSDLREKVGQLFIVGFEGKTLTPQLEEIFKKYQPGGVLLLSKNIGDKEQLKNLIQGLQNLSLKETDLPLFIAVDQEGEPISRIGFLEEKTPQSEIENPEVAYQVGLKRGGELYELGVNLNLAPVLDDMKSGDFYFNRTFQKSSETSGELAKSLISGQKEAGILTAMKHFPGYIGLSSNPEEKLFTVEKTPEISQFKKAMEAKPEFVMASNLIYKEIDQSLPFTFSSSAIQFLKNNLGSEVLIVSDDLDQNSLLKKFSLKETVTKPIESGTDILIFSGYRLPAEKGLDEAFRAAQNKEISLENIDKAFLRITQLKKTLLK
;
A
#
# COMPACT_ATOMS: atom_id res chain seq x y z
N LEU A 1 -19.34 -31.66 15.35
CA LEU A 1 -19.81 -32.57 14.29
C LEU A 1 -18.79 -33.69 14.12
N LYS A 2 -19.22 -34.95 14.16
CA LYS A 2 -18.35 -36.11 13.92
C LYS A 2 -17.90 -36.08 12.44
N ARG A 3 -16.70 -36.59 12.14
CA ARG A 3 -16.09 -36.56 10.79
C ARG A 3 -17.01 -37.06 9.66
N GLU A 4 -17.92 -37.98 9.95
CA GLU A 4 -18.91 -38.46 8.97
C GLU A 4 -19.96 -37.41 8.61
N GLU A 5 -20.42 -36.60 9.58
CA GLU A 5 -21.44 -35.55 9.36
C GLU A 5 -20.89 -34.40 8.50
N ILE A 6 -19.59 -34.09 8.64
CA ILE A 6 -18.92 -33.08 7.81
C ILE A 6 -18.81 -33.58 6.36
N ARG A 7 -18.61 -34.88 6.16
CA ARG A 7 -18.45 -35.48 4.84
C ARG A 7 -19.77 -35.61 4.10
N THR A 8 -20.88 -35.84 4.80
CA THR A 8 -22.23 -35.81 4.24
C THR A 8 -22.66 -34.37 3.92
N MET A 9 -22.44 -33.41 4.82
CA MET A 9 -22.72 -31.99 4.53
C MET A 9 -21.95 -31.46 3.32
N ALA A 10 -20.68 -31.84 3.15
CA ALA A 10 -19.89 -31.43 1.98
C ALA A 10 -20.45 -32.01 0.67
N LYS A 11 -20.97 -33.24 0.69
CA LYS A 11 -21.63 -33.86 -0.48
C LYS A 11 -22.99 -33.24 -0.80
N ASP A 12 -23.74 -32.86 0.23
CA ASP A 12 -25.04 -32.20 0.04
C ASP A 12 -24.86 -30.78 -0.49
N LEU A 13 -23.84 -30.06 -0.01
CA LEU A 13 -23.47 -28.74 -0.52
C LEU A 13 -22.98 -28.80 -1.98
N SER A 14 -22.24 -29.83 -2.37
CA SER A 14 -21.81 -29.99 -3.76
C SER A 14 -22.99 -30.29 -4.69
N ARG A 15 -23.96 -31.11 -4.25
CA ARG A 15 -25.19 -31.40 -5.00
C ARG A 15 -26.08 -30.16 -5.16
N LEU A 16 -26.20 -29.33 -4.12
CA LEU A 16 -26.93 -28.06 -4.20
C LEU A 16 -26.28 -27.10 -5.19
N ARG A 17 -24.94 -26.99 -5.17
CA ARG A 17 -24.20 -26.15 -6.13
C ARG A 17 -24.33 -26.65 -7.58
N GLU A 18 -24.32 -27.96 -7.81
CA GLU A 18 -24.57 -28.52 -9.14
C GLU A 18 -26.01 -28.26 -9.62
N ALA A 19 -27.00 -28.38 -8.74
CA ALA A 19 -28.40 -28.10 -9.06
C ALA A 19 -28.65 -26.61 -9.39
N GLU A 20 -28.02 -25.69 -8.65
CA GLU A 20 -28.06 -24.25 -8.94
C GLU A 20 -27.35 -23.92 -10.27
N ALA A 21 -26.18 -24.52 -10.50
CA ALA A 21 -25.45 -24.35 -11.76
C ALA A 21 -26.24 -24.88 -12.97
N GLN A 22 -27.02 -25.95 -12.79
CA GLN A 22 -27.88 -26.48 -13.84
C GLN A 22 -29.09 -25.56 -14.12
N LYS A 23 -29.76 -25.05 -13.07
CA LYS A 23 -30.83 -24.05 -13.22
C LYS A 23 -30.36 -22.80 -13.96
N GLU A 24 -29.15 -22.34 -13.65
CA GLU A 24 -28.60 -21.14 -14.32
C GLU A 24 -28.25 -21.40 -15.79
N ARG A 25 -27.76 -22.60 -16.13
CA ARG A 25 -27.56 -23.00 -17.55
C ARG A 25 -28.88 -23.05 -18.32
N GLU A 26 -29.94 -23.58 -17.71
CA GLU A 26 -31.27 -23.63 -18.31
C GLU A 26 -31.85 -22.22 -18.50
N ARG A 27 -31.64 -21.31 -17.53
CA ARG A 27 -32.04 -19.90 -17.62
C ARG A 27 -31.31 -19.16 -18.74
N ILE A 28 -30.00 -19.36 -18.86
CA ILE A 28 -29.20 -18.76 -19.94
C ILE A 28 -29.65 -19.29 -21.31
N ALA A 29 -29.90 -20.59 -21.43
CA ALA A 29 -30.41 -21.18 -22.67
C ALA A 29 -31.79 -20.62 -23.06
N ALA A 30 -32.68 -20.42 -22.08
CA ALA A 30 -34.00 -19.82 -22.32
C ALA A 30 -33.89 -18.36 -22.80
N LEU A 31 -33.01 -17.56 -22.19
CA LEU A 31 -32.75 -16.17 -22.60
C LEU A 31 -32.15 -16.09 -24.02
N GLN A 32 -31.27 -17.02 -24.38
CA GLN A 32 -30.73 -17.12 -25.74
C GLN A 32 -31.82 -17.50 -26.76
N LEU A 33 -32.73 -18.41 -26.42
CA LEU A 33 -33.84 -18.79 -27.28
C LEU A 33 -34.83 -17.63 -27.49
N GLU A 34 -35.07 -16.83 -26.44
CA GLU A 34 -35.92 -15.64 -26.48
C GLU A 34 -35.30 -14.53 -27.34
N LYS A 35 -33.97 -14.39 -27.29
CA LYS A 35 -33.22 -13.48 -28.15
C LYS A 35 -33.30 -13.86 -29.63
N ILE A 36 -33.15 -15.15 -29.95
CA ILE A 36 -33.29 -15.68 -31.32
C ILE A 36 -34.71 -15.43 -31.86
N LYS A 37 -35.76 -15.66 -31.05
CA LYS A 37 -37.15 -15.38 -31.43
C LYS A 37 -37.46 -13.89 -31.62
N LYS A 38 -36.75 -12.99 -30.93
CA LYS A 38 -36.84 -11.54 -31.13
C LYS A 38 -36.14 -11.10 -32.42
N GLU A 39 -35.04 -11.75 -32.78
CA GLU A 39 -34.28 -11.47 -34.01
C GLU A 39 -35.02 -11.99 -35.26
N GLU A 40 -35.73 -13.13 -35.19
CA GLU A 40 -36.55 -13.65 -36.30
C GLU A 40 -37.82 -12.83 -36.60
N LYS A 41 -38.29 -11.98 -35.67
CA LYS A 41 -39.49 -11.13 -35.88
C LYS A 41 -39.22 -9.83 -36.66
N ILE A 42 -37.99 -9.56 -37.06
CA ILE A 42 -37.58 -8.32 -37.72
C ILE A 42 -37.06 -8.61 -39.13
N ILE A 43 -37.88 -9.18 -40.01
CA ILE A 43 -37.61 -9.23 -41.46
C ILE A 43 -38.94 -9.03 -42.22
N PRO A 44 -39.13 -7.94 -43.00
CA PRO A 44 -40.24 -7.80 -43.93
C PRO A 44 -39.92 -8.44 -45.30
N PRO A 45 -40.93 -8.85 -46.11
CA PRO A 45 -40.69 -9.57 -47.37
C PRO A 45 -40.53 -8.66 -48.60
N GLY A 46 -39.61 -9.04 -49.51
CA GLY A 46 -39.37 -8.47 -50.87
C GLY A 46 -38.31 -7.36 -50.91
N THR A 47 -37.32 -7.26 -51.82
CA THR A 47 -36.99 -7.80 -53.17
C THR A 47 -35.56 -7.27 -53.55
N PRO A 48 -34.98 -7.48 -54.76
CA PRO A 48 -34.45 -8.67 -55.44
C PRO A 48 -32.89 -8.78 -55.42
N GLU A 49 -32.39 -9.93 -55.85
CA GLU A 49 -30.96 -10.29 -56.02
C GLU A 49 -30.19 -9.41 -57.04
N ARG A 50 -28.90 -9.15 -56.76
CA ARG A 50 -27.91 -8.64 -57.73
C ARG A 50 -26.69 -9.56 -57.83
N PRO A 51 -25.99 -9.61 -58.98
CA PRO A 51 -25.12 -10.73 -59.35
C PRO A 51 -23.74 -10.68 -58.70
N LEU A 52 -23.15 -11.86 -58.57
CA LEU A 52 -21.81 -12.14 -58.03
C LEU A 52 -20.70 -11.53 -58.91
N GLU A 53 -19.87 -10.67 -58.31
CA GLU A 53 -18.57 -10.26 -58.86
C GLU A 53 -17.44 -11.16 -58.32
N GLU A 54 -16.58 -11.60 -59.25
CA GLU A 54 -15.47 -12.52 -59.05
C GLU A 54 -14.34 -11.96 -58.17
N LYS A 55 -13.82 -12.79 -57.26
CA LYS A 55 -12.64 -12.50 -56.44
C LYS A 55 -11.34 -12.79 -57.23
N PRO A 56 -10.30 -11.93 -57.18
CA PRO A 56 -9.01 -12.27 -57.74
C PRO A 56 -8.22 -13.25 -56.85
N ALA A 57 -7.34 -13.99 -57.51
CA ALA A 57 -6.64 -15.19 -57.03
C ALA A 57 -5.78 -14.99 -55.77
N LYS A 58 -5.84 -16.00 -54.88
CA LYS A 58 -5.01 -16.13 -53.67
C LYS A 58 -3.53 -16.34 -54.05
N GLY A 59 -2.67 -15.47 -53.53
CA GLY A 59 -1.24 -15.73 -53.40
C GLY A 59 -0.97 -16.93 -52.50
N VAL A 60 -0.06 -17.79 -52.95
CA VAL A 60 0.35 -19.03 -52.29
C VAL A 60 1.14 -18.71 -51.01
N LEU A 61 0.57 -19.02 -49.85
CA LEU A 61 1.28 -19.06 -48.57
C LEU A 61 1.93 -20.44 -48.40
N ILE A 62 3.26 -20.46 -48.30
CA ILE A 62 4.06 -21.64 -47.96
C ILE A 62 3.74 -22.03 -46.49
N PRO A 63 3.26 -23.26 -46.21
CA PRO A 63 3.00 -23.67 -44.83
C PRO A 63 4.30 -23.94 -44.07
N ARG A 64 4.45 -23.33 -42.89
CA ARG A 64 5.47 -23.72 -41.90
C ARG A 64 5.22 -25.17 -41.44
N PRO A 65 6.26 -26.00 -41.25
CA PRO A 65 6.07 -27.38 -40.82
C PRO A 65 5.54 -27.45 -39.39
N LEU A 66 4.50 -28.25 -39.19
CA LEU A 66 3.98 -28.60 -37.87
C LEU A 66 5.05 -29.37 -37.06
N PRO A 67 5.15 -29.16 -35.74
CA PRO A 67 6.11 -29.88 -34.91
C PRO A 67 5.84 -31.39 -34.95
N LYS A 68 6.90 -32.18 -35.12
CA LYS A 68 6.83 -33.65 -35.19
C LYS A 68 6.22 -34.23 -33.92
N ARG A 69 5.21 -35.08 -34.08
CA ARG A 69 4.61 -35.85 -32.97
C ARG A 69 5.72 -36.67 -32.26
N PRO A 70 5.74 -36.71 -30.92
CA PRO A 70 6.76 -37.45 -30.18
C PRO A 70 6.69 -38.94 -30.52
N SER A 71 7.86 -39.56 -30.67
CA SER A 71 7.98 -40.96 -31.07
C SER A 71 7.38 -41.89 -30.00
N SER A 72 6.96 -43.09 -30.39
CA SER A 72 6.43 -44.09 -29.45
C SER A 72 7.41 -44.36 -28.29
N PHE A 73 8.72 -44.26 -28.56
CA PHE A 73 9.77 -44.38 -27.55
C PHE A 73 9.76 -43.23 -26.52
N GLN A 74 9.57 -41.97 -26.95
CA GLN A 74 9.47 -40.83 -26.03
C GLN A 74 8.24 -40.91 -25.12
N LYS A 75 7.13 -41.45 -25.62
CA LYS A 75 5.92 -41.66 -24.81
C LYS A 75 6.12 -42.76 -23.75
N VAL A 76 6.86 -43.82 -24.09
CA VAL A 76 7.21 -44.89 -23.15
C VAL A 76 8.20 -44.39 -22.10
N LEU A 77 9.19 -43.59 -22.50
CA LEU A 77 10.18 -42.98 -21.60
C LEU A 77 9.51 -42.06 -20.56
N ILE A 78 8.59 -41.19 -21.00
CA ILE A 78 7.86 -40.29 -20.09
C ILE A 78 6.98 -41.08 -19.11
N ARG A 79 6.32 -42.16 -19.57
CA ARG A 79 5.55 -43.04 -18.68
C ARG A 79 6.45 -43.76 -17.67
N GLY A 80 7.65 -44.18 -18.08
CA GLY A 80 8.66 -44.75 -17.18
C GLY A 80 9.11 -43.77 -16.09
N ILE A 81 9.38 -42.51 -16.45
CA ILE A 81 9.78 -41.46 -15.49
C ILE A 81 8.67 -41.18 -14.48
N VAL A 82 7.41 -41.11 -14.93
CA VAL A 82 6.26 -40.86 -14.03
C VAL A 82 6.04 -42.02 -13.07
N ILE A 83 6.19 -43.27 -13.52
CA ILE A 83 6.08 -44.46 -12.66
C ILE A 83 7.22 -44.49 -11.63
N PHE A 84 8.44 -44.15 -12.03
CA PHE A 84 9.60 -44.07 -11.13
C PHE A 84 9.41 -43.01 -10.03
N LEU A 85 8.89 -41.83 -10.39
CA LEU A 85 8.56 -40.77 -9.44
C LEU A 85 7.45 -41.18 -8.45
N CYS A 86 6.44 -41.93 -8.92
CA CYS A 86 5.41 -42.48 -8.04
C CYS A 86 5.98 -43.52 -7.08
N LEU A 87 6.91 -44.38 -7.53
CA LEU A 87 7.57 -45.37 -6.68
C LEU A 87 8.46 -44.71 -5.61
N LEU A 88 9.15 -43.61 -5.92
CA LEU A 88 9.91 -42.82 -4.95
C LEU A 88 9.02 -42.17 -3.87
N LEU A 89 7.85 -41.67 -4.27
CA LEU A 89 6.88 -41.11 -3.32
C LEU A 89 6.30 -42.20 -2.39
N ILE A 90 6.06 -43.39 -2.93
CA ILE A 90 5.59 -44.54 -2.14
C ILE A 90 6.69 -45.03 -1.19
N SER A 91 7.95 -45.09 -1.64
CA SER A 91 9.06 -45.49 -0.76
C SER A 91 9.32 -44.49 0.37
N GLY A 92 9.17 -43.18 0.11
CA GLY A 92 9.23 -42.13 1.13
C GLY A 92 8.10 -42.25 2.16
N PHE A 93 6.89 -42.59 1.72
CA PHE A 93 5.75 -42.84 2.59
C PHE A 93 5.95 -44.06 3.50
N PHE A 94 6.49 -45.17 2.98
CA PHE A 94 6.80 -46.36 3.78
C PHE A 94 7.97 -46.14 4.74
N TYR A 95 9.00 -45.36 4.36
CA TYR A 95 10.08 -44.98 5.25
C TYR A 95 9.59 -44.16 6.45
N TRP A 96 8.64 -43.24 6.21
CA TRP A 96 8.01 -42.44 7.26
C TRP A 96 7.03 -43.27 8.12
N ALA A 97 6.23 -44.15 7.51
CA ALA A 97 5.23 -44.96 8.20
C ALA A 97 5.83 -46.12 9.04
N LEU A 98 6.98 -46.67 8.64
CA LEU A 98 7.65 -47.78 9.33
C LEU A 98 8.83 -47.34 10.20
N GLY A 99 9.31 -46.10 10.06
CA GLY A 99 10.53 -45.59 10.71
C GLY A 99 10.35 -44.95 12.09
N THR A 100 9.12 -44.77 12.58
CA THR A 100 8.88 -44.17 13.90
C THR A 100 8.64 -45.24 14.97
N LYS A 101 9.70 -45.58 15.71
CA LYS A 101 9.59 -46.36 16.96
C LYS A 101 8.74 -45.58 17.96
N ARG A 102 7.58 -46.12 18.33
CA ARG A 102 6.78 -45.63 19.46
C ARG A 102 7.47 -46.03 20.78
N PRO A 103 7.51 -45.17 21.81
CA PRO A 103 7.96 -45.57 23.14
C PRO A 103 6.93 -46.51 23.79
N PRO A 104 7.33 -47.33 24.78
CA PRO A 104 6.49 -48.40 25.30
C PRO A 104 5.40 -47.85 26.24
N THR A 105 4.17 -48.29 26.01
CA THR A 105 3.04 -48.12 26.93
C THR A 105 3.18 -49.09 28.10
N LYS A 106 3.26 -48.56 29.33
CA LYS A 106 3.05 -49.34 30.56
C LYS A 106 1.57 -49.65 30.73
N GLU A 107 1.24 -50.93 30.91
CA GLU A 107 -0.07 -51.38 31.37
C GLU A 107 -0.29 -50.99 32.84
N VAL A 108 -1.48 -50.50 33.18
CA VAL A 108 -1.98 -50.48 34.56
C VAL A 108 -3.42 -50.98 34.57
N THR A 109 -3.63 -51.99 35.41
CA THR A 109 -4.86 -52.70 35.76
C THR A 109 -5.90 -51.76 36.42
N PRO A 110 -7.22 -51.95 36.23
CA PRO A 110 -8.19 -51.11 36.90
C PRO A 110 -8.44 -51.64 38.32
N LEU A 111 -8.47 -50.77 39.33
CA LEU A 111 -9.34 -50.93 40.50
C LEU A 111 -9.41 -49.67 41.38
N ARG A 112 -10.66 -49.32 41.66
CA ARG A 112 -11.21 -48.78 42.91
C ARG A 112 -11.22 -47.25 43.09
N THR A 113 -12.46 -46.79 43.07
CA THR A 113 -13.02 -45.57 43.64
C THR A 113 -12.50 -45.23 45.03
N GLY A 114 -12.20 -43.95 45.23
CA GLY A 114 -12.16 -43.32 46.55
C GLY A 114 -10.92 -42.44 46.74
N GLU A 115 -11.19 -41.16 46.98
CA GLU A 115 -10.35 -40.13 47.64
C GLU A 115 -9.74 -39.02 46.75
N GLU A 116 -9.81 -37.83 47.33
CA GLU A 116 -9.83 -36.49 46.74
C GLU A 116 -8.54 -36.09 46.01
N ILE A 117 -8.69 -35.42 44.86
CA ILE A 117 -7.61 -34.88 44.03
C ILE A 117 -7.26 -33.46 44.51
N PRO A 118 -5.98 -33.11 44.78
CA PRO A 118 -5.55 -31.72 44.92
C PRO A 118 -5.50 -31.03 43.55
N LYS A 119 -5.98 -29.79 43.47
CA LYS A 119 -6.02 -28.94 42.27
C LYS A 119 -4.68 -28.94 41.51
N GLU A 120 -4.71 -29.36 40.24
CA GLU A 120 -3.66 -29.06 39.25
C GLU A 120 -3.76 -27.59 38.82
N GLU A 121 -2.62 -26.89 38.81
CA GLU A 121 -2.49 -25.51 38.31
C GLU A 121 -2.60 -25.49 36.78
N GLU A 122 -3.47 -24.62 36.25
CA GLU A 122 -3.56 -24.31 34.82
C GLU A 122 -2.25 -23.66 34.35
N VAL A 123 -1.54 -24.32 33.42
CA VAL A 123 -0.46 -23.68 32.66
C VAL A 123 -1.11 -22.81 31.59
N VAL A 124 -1.28 -21.52 31.90
CA VAL A 124 -1.68 -20.49 30.94
C VAL A 124 -0.50 -20.23 29.99
N GLU A 125 -0.64 -20.57 28.70
CA GLU A 125 0.31 -20.13 27.67
C GLU A 125 0.28 -18.60 27.58
N LYS A 126 1.39 -17.96 27.98
CA LYS A 126 1.54 -16.50 27.94
C LYS A 126 1.55 -16.01 26.47
N PRO A 127 0.95 -14.85 26.16
CA PRO A 127 0.91 -14.31 24.80
C PRO A 127 2.29 -14.09 24.19
N GLU A 128 2.41 -14.31 22.88
CA GLU A 128 3.64 -14.19 22.11
C GLU A 128 4.10 -12.72 22.04
N ILE A 129 5.34 -12.44 22.45
CA ILE A 129 5.89 -11.08 22.44
C ILE A 129 6.24 -10.70 20.99
N ILE A 130 5.61 -9.65 20.48
CA ILE A 130 5.93 -9.08 19.16
C ILE A 130 7.23 -8.27 19.28
N ILE A 131 8.25 -8.64 18.51
CA ILE A 131 9.51 -7.90 18.41
C ILE A 131 9.36 -6.89 17.26
N SER A 132 9.31 -5.60 17.58
CA SER A 132 9.26 -4.52 16.58
C SER A 132 10.45 -4.59 15.60
N PRO A 133 10.33 -4.08 14.37
CA PRO A 133 11.48 -3.89 13.46
C PRO A 133 12.62 -3.09 14.13
N SER A 134 13.88 -3.32 13.74
CA SER A 134 15.01 -2.52 14.23
C SER A 134 15.31 -1.34 13.31
N LEU A 135 15.79 -0.27 13.92
CA LEU A 135 16.46 0.87 13.29
C LEU A 135 17.77 1.13 14.04
N PRO A 136 18.96 0.92 13.46
CA PRO A 136 19.19 0.43 12.10
C PRO A 136 18.69 -1.01 11.88
N SER A 137 18.16 -1.29 10.70
CA SER A 137 17.83 -2.64 10.24
C SER A 137 19.08 -3.51 10.25
N THR A 138 18.97 -4.61 11.00
CA THR A 138 20.04 -5.58 11.18
C THR A 138 19.75 -6.85 10.40
N THR A 139 20.76 -7.46 9.80
CA THR A 139 20.68 -8.76 9.11
C THR A 139 20.37 -9.90 10.09
N GLU A 140 20.74 -9.73 11.37
CA GLU A 140 20.58 -10.74 12.41
C GLU A 140 20.08 -10.10 13.72
N THR A 141 19.12 -10.76 14.37
CA THR A 141 18.64 -10.41 15.72
C THR A 141 18.91 -11.59 16.65
N LYS A 142 19.57 -11.32 17.78
CA LYS A 142 19.82 -12.30 18.83
C LYS A 142 19.03 -11.95 20.08
N THR A 143 18.18 -12.87 20.51
CA THR A 143 17.42 -12.75 21.74
C THR A 143 18.21 -13.35 22.90
N LEU A 144 18.40 -12.55 23.94
CA LEU A 144 19.01 -12.94 25.21
C LEU A 144 17.90 -13.13 26.24
N GLU A 145 17.76 -14.33 26.78
CA GLU A 145 16.75 -14.64 27.80
C GLU A 145 17.34 -14.47 29.20
N ILE A 146 16.60 -13.78 30.07
CA ILE A 146 16.94 -13.53 31.48
C ILE A 146 15.74 -13.80 32.37
N SER A 147 15.97 -14.18 33.62
CA SER A 147 14.91 -14.27 34.64
C SER A 147 14.81 -12.98 35.44
N LYS A 148 15.97 -12.38 35.76
CA LYS A 148 16.07 -11.11 36.48
C LYS A 148 16.97 -10.11 35.77
N ASN A 149 16.68 -8.82 35.94
CA ASN A 149 17.44 -7.75 35.27
C ASN A 149 18.92 -7.71 35.68
N GLU A 150 19.27 -8.17 36.87
CA GLU A 150 20.66 -8.24 37.34
C GLU A 150 21.53 -9.21 36.53
N GLU A 151 20.92 -10.12 35.75
CA GLU A 151 21.62 -11.06 34.88
C GLU A 151 22.09 -10.42 33.56
N ILE A 152 21.54 -9.25 33.19
CA ILE A 152 21.83 -8.56 31.92
C ILE A 152 23.34 -8.40 31.67
N PRO A 153 24.16 -7.90 32.62
CA PRO A 153 25.59 -7.70 32.37
C PRO A 153 26.33 -9.02 32.10
N GLU A 154 25.95 -10.11 32.76
CA GLU A 154 26.56 -11.42 32.57
C GLU A 154 26.25 -11.98 31.18
N VAL A 155 24.98 -11.96 30.77
CA VAL A 155 24.58 -12.45 29.45
C VAL A 155 25.19 -11.60 28.34
N PHE A 156 25.24 -10.28 28.52
CA PHE A 156 25.86 -9.37 27.58
C PHE A 156 27.38 -9.59 27.46
N ASN A 157 28.08 -9.82 28.58
CA ASN A 157 29.52 -10.11 28.56
C ASN A 157 29.85 -11.43 27.84
N ARG A 158 29.02 -12.47 28.02
CA ARG A 158 29.17 -13.72 27.27
C ARG A 158 29.06 -13.49 25.76
N LEU A 159 28.07 -12.72 25.34
CA LEU A 159 27.89 -12.34 23.94
C LEU A 159 29.09 -11.54 23.40
N MET A 160 29.62 -10.60 24.20
CA MET A 160 30.81 -9.82 23.86
C MET A 160 32.09 -10.66 23.76
N ALA A 161 32.08 -11.94 24.17
CA ALA A 161 33.18 -12.88 23.98
C ALA A 161 33.07 -13.75 22.71
N GLU A 162 31.89 -13.87 22.10
CA GLU A 162 31.66 -14.72 20.91
C GLU A 162 32.26 -14.14 19.62
N GLU A 163 32.61 -14.93 18.61
CA GLU A 163 32.97 -14.36 17.30
C GLU A 163 31.72 -13.81 16.58
N LEU A 164 31.78 -12.54 16.16
CA LEU A 164 30.68 -11.87 15.46
C LEU A 164 31.11 -11.46 14.05
N PRO A 165 30.20 -11.50 13.05
CA PRO A 165 30.51 -11.08 11.68
C PRO A 165 30.94 -9.61 11.65
N LYS A 166 32.10 -9.34 11.07
CA LYS A 166 32.67 -7.98 11.02
C LYS A 166 31.90 -7.10 10.04
N GLY A 167 31.66 -5.84 10.44
CA GLY A 167 31.11 -4.81 9.56
C GLY A 167 29.57 -4.79 9.46
N GLU A 168 28.86 -5.67 10.15
CA GLU A 168 27.40 -5.67 10.24
C GLU A 168 26.92 -5.41 11.67
N PHE A 169 25.70 -4.88 11.81
CA PHE A 169 25.05 -4.71 13.10
C PHE A 169 24.35 -5.99 13.52
N LEU A 170 24.66 -6.50 14.71
CA LEU A 170 23.90 -7.56 15.37
C LEU A 170 22.92 -6.92 16.36
N ARG A 171 21.61 -7.01 16.11
CA ARG A 171 20.60 -6.50 17.05
C ARG A 171 20.48 -7.43 18.25
N ILE A 172 20.44 -6.83 19.43
CA ILE A 172 20.26 -7.52 20.70
C ILE A 172 18.88 -7.20 21.25
N VAL A 173 18.09 -8.23 21.52
CA VAL A 173 16.80 -8.13 22.20
C VAL A 173 16.93 -8.87 23.51
N ILE A 174 16.57 -8.26 24.63
CA ILE A 174 16.61 -8.93 25.94
C ILE A 174 15.18 -9.22 26.36
N LYS A 175 14.87 -10.50 26.59
CA LYS A 175 13.54 -10.96 26.98
C LYS A 175 13.57 -11.44 28.43
N ASN A 176 12.75 -10.84 29.28
CA ASN A 176 12.49 -11.36 30.60
C ASN A 176 11.43 -12.46 30.50
N ILE A 177 11.81 -13.71 30.81
CA ILE A 177 10.93 -14.89 30.67
C ILE A 177 9.86 -14.96 31.78
N ASP A 178 10.18 -14.48 32.98
CA ASP A 178 9.30 -14.51 34.13
C ASP A 178 8.20 -13.45 33.99
N GLU A 179 8.56 -12.25 33.55
CA GLU A 179 7.64 -11.14 33.33
C GLU A 179 6.99 -11.16 31.94
N ASN A 180 7.48 -12.00 31.03
CA ASN A 180 7.05 -12.10 29.62
C ASN A 180 6.96 -10.74 28.91
N ARG A 181 8.02 -9.94 29.04
CA ARG A 181 8.19 -8.66 28.36
C ARG A 181 9.63 -8.48 27.90
N LEU A 182 9.85 -7.54 26.99
CA LEU A 182 11.20 -7.10 26.65
C LEU A 182 11.75 -6.21 27.77
N ALA A 183 13.07 -6.25 27.97
CA ALA A 183 13.75 -5.30 28.83
C ALA A 183 13.52 -3.89 28.27
N SER A 184 13.21 -2.95 29.16
CA SER A 184 13.09 -1.53 28.86
C SER A 184 14.46 -0.86 28.91
N LEU A 185 14.50 0.40 28.45
CA LEU A 185 15.69 1.23 28.56
C LEU A 185 16.14 1.42 30.01
N GLU A 186 15.19 1.54 30.94
CA GLU A 186 15.45 1.70 32.38
C GLU A 186 16.05 0.42 32.98
N ASP A 187 15.57 -0.75 32.56
CA ASP A 187 16.14 -2.04 32.98
C ASP A 187 17.61 -2.15 32.56
N LEU A 188 17.94 -1.73 31.33
CA LEU A 188 19.32 -1.72 30.82
C LEU A 188 20.23 -0.78 31.63
N PHE A 189 19.80 0.48 31.81
CA PHE A 189 20.60 1.46 32.53
C PHE A 189 20.83 1.06 33.99
N GLY A 190 19.79 0.55 34.65
CA GLY A 190 19.87 0.02 36.00
C GLY A 190 20.85 -1.16 36.10
N ALA A 191 20.74 -2.14 35.20
CA ALA A 191 21.58 -3.33 35.25
C ALA A 191 23.07 -3.06 35.02
N PHE A 192 23.41 -2.14 34.09
CA PHE A 192 24.80 -1.75 33.84
C PHE A 192 25.32 -0.69 34.82
N GLN A 193 24.49 -0.20 35.75
CA GLN A 193 24.78 0.91 36.66
C GLN A 193 25.32 2.13 35.90
N ILE A 194 24.67 2.45 34.77
CA ILE A 194 25.03 3.61 33.95
C ILE A 194 24.32 4.81 34.55
N GLU A 195 25.11 5.81 34.99
CA GLU A 195 24.55 7.09 35.37
C GLU A 195 24.08 7.84 34.12
N THR A 196 22.77 7.85 33.91
CA THR A 196 22.12 8.61 32.84
C THR A 196 21.51 9.90 33.40
N PRO A 197 21.32 10.93 32.56
CA PRO A 197 20.66 12.15 33.01
C PRO A 197 19.21 11.86 33.40
N GLU A 198 18.80 12.41 34.54
CA GLU A 198 17.47 12.19 35.11
C GLU A 198 16.38 12.61 34.11
N GLY A 199 15.47 11.68 33.81
CA GLY A 199 14.35 11.91 32.89
C GLY A 199 14.62 11.59 31.42
N ILE A 200 15.83 11.16 31.03
CA ILE A 200 16.12 10.81 29.62
C ILE A 200 15.21 9.70 29.07
N SER A 201 14.84 8.72 29.91
CA SER A 201 13.95 7.63 29.52
C SER A 201 12.55 8.10 29.15
N LYS A 202 12.10 9.25 29.67
CA LYS A 202 10.79 9.85 29.37
C LYS A 202 10.79 10.64 28.07
N LYS A 203 11.96 11.10 27.61
CA LYS A 203 12.13 11.89 26.38
C LYS A 203 12.25 11.00 25.13
N LEU A 204 12.56 9.72 25.31
CA LEU A 204 12.72 8.73 24.25
C LEU A 204 11.50 7.81 24.21
N GLU A 205 11.10 7.36 23.02
CA GLU A 205 10.07 6.33 22.88
C GLU A 205 10.54 5.01 23.51
N ALA A 206 9.59 4.19 23.97
CA ALA A 206 9.89 2.93 24.65
C ALA A 206 10.53 1.87 23.72
N ASP A 207 10.30 1.98 22.42
CA ASP A 207 10.90 1.10 21.43
C ASP A 207 12.29 1.62 21.04
N TYR A 208 13.29 0.76 21.15
CA TYR A 208 14.68 1.10 20.88
C TYR A 208 15.42 -0.07 20.23
N THR A 209 16.50 0.27 19.52
CA THR A 209 17.43 -0.70 18.96
C THR A 209 18.73 -0.66 19.75
N LEU A 210 19.05 -1.78 20.40
CA LEU A 210 20.38 -2.06 20.93
C LEU A 210 21.10 -2.98 19.94
N ALA A 211 22.29 -2.60 19.50
CA ALA A 211 23.08 -3.37 18.55
C ALA A 211 24.56 -3.42 18.93
N ILE A 212 25.23 -4.48 18.48
CA ILE A 212 26.68 -4.60 18.54
C ILE A 212 27.25 -4.42 17.13
N TYR A 213 28.23 -3.55 17.00
CA TYR A 213 29.00 -3.34 15.79
C TYR A 213 30.44 -3.86 15.98
N PRO A 214 30.82 -4.97 15.33
CA PRO A 214 32.19 -5.47 15.37
C PRO A 214 33.07 -4.69 14.38
N GLN A 215 34.01 -3.90 14.91
CA GLN A 215 35.01 -3.15 14.15
C GLN A 215 36.42 -3.72 14.37
N ALA A 216 37.42 -3.20 13.65
CA ALA A 216 38.80 -3.70 13.69
C ALA A 216 39.40 -3.68 15.10
N GLN A 217 39.05 -2.68 15.92
CA GLN A 217 39.55 -2.46 17.28
C GLN A 217 38.67 -3.10 18.38
N GLY A 218 37.72 -3.95 17.99
CA GLY A 218 36.82 -4.66 18.92
C GLY A 218 35.35 -4.39 18.65
N LYS A 219 34.50 -4.85 19.56
CA LYS A 219 33.04 -4.70 19.46
C LYS A 219 32.60 -3.42 20.15
N ARG A 220 31.61 -2.75 19.56
CA ARG A 220 31.08 -1.47 20.04
C ARG A 220 29.57 -1.54 20.13
N ILE A 221 29.02 -0.83 21.10
CA ILE A 221 27.59 -0.79 21.35
C ILE A 221 27.03 0.41 20.59
N VAL A 222 25.93 0.18 19.90
CA VAL A 222 25.10 1.22 19.29
C VAL A 222 23.71 1.12 19.87
N PHE A 223 23.15 2.29 20.16
CA PHE A 223 21.82 2.46 20.70
C PHE A 223 21.11 3.52 19.85
N VAL A 224 19.90 3.20 19.39
CA VAL A 224 19.06 4.12 18.62
C VAL A 224 17.66 4.08 19.19
N ALA A 225 17.11 5.26 19.49
CA ALA A 225 15.73 5.42 19.93
C ALA A 225 15.10 6.64 19.26
N LYS A 226 13.79 6.57 19.03
CA LYS A 226 13.02 7.71 18.54
C LYS A 226 12.79 8.70 19.69
N ILE A 227 12.81 9.98 19.37
CA ILE A 227 12.60 11.07 20.32
C ILE A 227 11.09 11.27 20.43
N GLY A 228 10.54 11.00 21.61
CA GLY A 228 9.13 11.22 21.91
C GLY A 228 8.83 12.66 22.33
N GLU A 229 9.80 13.33 22.97
CA GLU A 229 9.68 14.72 23.41
C GLU A 229 11.01 15.46 23.23
N GLU A 230 11.07 16.41 22.30
CA GLU A 230 12.31 17.12 21.93
C GLU A 230 12.67 18.24 22.92
N GLU A 231 11.66 18.87 23.54
CA GLU A 231 11.84 20.03 24.40
C GLU A 231 12.72 19.69 25.63
N GLY A 232 13.80 20.46 25.82
CA GLY A 232 14.74 20.30 26.94
C GLY A 232 15.74 19.14 26.82
N LEU A 233 15.64 18.27 25.80
CA LEU A 233 16.53 17.11 25.65
C LEU A 233 18.00 17.52 25.44
N ALA A 234 18.26 18.55 24.64
CA ALA A 234 19.62 19.04 24.39
C ALA A 234 20.27 19.64 25.65
N GLU A 235 19.50 20.35 26.47
CA GLU A 235 19.99 20.91 27.73
C GLU A 235 20.30 19.81 28.75
N LEU A 236 19.44 18.80 28.82
CA LEU A 236 19.60 17.62 29.65
C LEU A 236 20.90 16.86 29.32
N LEU A 237 21.21 16.65 28.03
CA LEU A 237 22.47 16.01 27.62
C LEU A 237 23.69 16.89 27.91
N LYS A 238 23.59 18.21 27.74
CA LYS A 238 24.68 19.13 28.07
C LYS A 238 25.04 19.08 29.56
N ASN A 239 24.04 19.04 30.44
CA ASN A 239 24.26 18.89 31.88
C ASN A 239 24.97 17.56 32.21
N TRP A 240 24.65 16.49 31.48
CA TRP A 240 25.31 15.20 31.62
C TRP A 240 26.78 15.24 31.18
N GLU A 241 27.08 15.93 30.08
CA GLU A 241 28.48 16.15 29.65
C GLU A 241 29.29 16.90 30.71
N GLU A 242 28.71 17.94 31.33
CA GLU A 242 29.37 18.69 32.38
C GLU A 242 29.64 17.83 33.62
N LYS A 243 28.71 16.97 34.00
CA LYS A 243 28.89 16.01 35.11
C LYS A 243 30.04 15.04 34.81
N MET A 244 30.03 14.39 33.64
CA MET A 244 31.10 13.46 33.24
C MET A 244 32.48 14.15 33.16
N THR A 245 32.51 15.41 32.72
CA THR A 245 33.74 16.21 32.65
C THR A 245 34.32 16.50 34.05
N LYS A 246 33.46 16.73 35.06
CA LYS A 246 33.87 17.07 36.43
C LYS A 246 34.19 15.82 37.26
N GLU A 247 33.32 14.82 37.22
CA GLU A 247 33.36 13.66 38.12
C GLU A 247 34.11 12.46 37.50
N GLY A 248 34.19 12.41 36.17
CA GLY A 248 34.71 11.30 35.39
C GLY A 248 33.60 10.41 34.82
N VAL A 249 34.00 9.46 33.98
CA VAL A 249 33.09 8.48 33.38
C VAL A 249 33.05 7.23 34.25
N PHE A 250 31.86 6.73 34.55
CA PHE A 250 31.66 5.50 35.31
C PHE A 250 30.94 4.46 34.46
N VAL A 251 31.45 3.23 34.48
CA VAL A 251 30.83 2.07 33.81
C VAL A 251 30.77 0.94 34.82
N SER A 252 29.56 0.42 35.09
CA SER A 252 29.35 -0.63 36.09
C SER A 252 29.95 -0.27 37.46
N GLY A 253 29.70 0.97 37.88
CA GLY A 253 30.19 1.54 39.15
C GLY A 253 31.69 1.86 39.21
N ASN A 254 32.46 1.59 38.16
CA ASN A 254 33.92 1.80 38.14
C ASN A 254 34.30 3.01 37.30
N LYS A 255 35.19 3.87 37.82
CA LYS A 255 35.71 5.02 37.09
C LYS A 255 36.65 4.57 35.96
N VAL A 256 36.36 5.01 34.74
CA VAL A 256 37.13 4.69 33.52
C VAL A 256 38.10 5.83 33.20
N SER A 257 39.34 5.49 32.84
CA SER A 257 40.33 6.47 32.39
C SER A 257 39.99 6.98 30.99
N THR A 258 39.92 8.30 30.83
CA THR A 258 39.60 8.95 29.56
C THR A 258 40.84 9.58 28.93
N PHE A 259 41.00 9.44 27.62
CA PHE A 259 42.09 10.09 26.89
C PHE A 259 41.95 11.62 26.85
N PHE A 260 40.72 12.12 26.74
CA PHE A 260 40.37 13.53 26.95
C PHE A 260 39.27 13.63 28.00
N SER A 261 39.31 14.65 28.87
CA SER A 261 38.35 14.80 29.96
C SER A 261 37.11 15.63 29.60
N TYR A 262 36.93 16.04 28.34
CA TYR A 262 35.83 16.92 27.92
C TYR A 262 35.25 16.49 26.57
N PHE A 263 33.96 16.78 26.37
CA PHE A 263 33.26 16.50 25.12
C PHE A 263 33.62 17.50 24.01
N LYS A 264 33.76 16.98 22.79
CA LYS A 264 34.03 17.73 21.56
C LYS A 264 32.86 17.60 20.59
N THR A 265 32.74 18.53 19.65
CA THR A 265 31.81 18.45 18.53
C THR A 265 32.57 18.04 17.27
N SER A 266 31.96 17.20 16.46
CA SER A 266 32.38 16.93 15.09
C SER A 266 31.14 16.76 14.20
N SER A 267 31.35 16.53 12.91
CA SER A 267 30.26 16.35 11.94
C SER A 267 30.57 15.21 10.98
N TYR A 268 29.55 14.45 10.60
CA TYR A 268 29.62 13.43 9.57
C TYR A 268 28.36 13.44 8.72
N GLN A 269 28.48 13.50 7.39
CA GLN A 269 27.34 13.63 6.47
C GLN A 269 26.35 14.75 6.86
N ASN A 270 26.88 15.90 7.29
CA ASN A 270 26.11 17.06 7.81
C ASN A 270 25.36 16.82 9.13
N VAL A 271 25.54 15.67 9.78
CA VAL A 271 25.04 15.40 11.13
C VAL A 271 26.10 15.82 12.14
N ASN A 272 25.77 16.79 12.99
CA ASN A 272 26.62 17.18 14.11
C ASN A 272 26.49 16.15 15.24
N PHE A 273 27.60 15.81 15.87
CA PHE A 273 27.60 14.89 16.99
C PHE A 273 28.61 15.28 18.05
N ARG A 274 28.34 14.83 19.26
CA ARG A 274 29.15 15.07 20.46
C ARG A 274 29.90 13.81 20.82
N TYR A 275 31.15 13.95 21.27
CA TYR A 275 31.96 12.79 21.63
C TYR A 275 32.99 13.06 22.73
N LEU A 276 33.26 12.02 23.52
CA LEU A 276 34.31 11.94 24.54
C LEU A 276 35.19 10.72 24.27
N THR A 277 36.49 10.92 24.09
CA THR A 277 37.42 9.82 23.78
C THR A 277 37.92 9.15 25.06
N ILE A 278 37.65 7.85 25.20
CA ILE A 278 38.11 7.01 26.30
C ILE A 278 39.50 6.44 25.99
N SER A 279 39.71 5.85 24.80
CA SER A 279 40.99 5.24 24.42
C SER A 279 41.40 5.55 22.98
N LYS A 280 42.67 5.26 22.65
CA LYS A 280 43.20 5.37 21.27
C LYS A 280 42.65 4.32 20.31
N GLU A 281 41.96 3.30 20.83
CA GLU A 281 41.40 2.18 20.06
C GLU A 281 39.97 2.47 19.60
N ASP A 282 39.65 3.74 19.36
CA ASP A 282 38.31 4.20 19.02
C ASP A 282 37.26 3.67 20.01
N SER A 283 37.51 3.93 21.29
CA SER A 283 36.56 3.72 22.37
C SER A 283 36.21 5.07 22.97
N GLY A 284 34.92 5.33 23.17
CA GLY A 284 34.44 6.61 23.65
C GLY A 284 32.95 6.60 23.95
N ILE A 285 32.43 7.78 24.26
CA ILE A 285 31.00 8.06 24.31
C ILE A 285 30.71 9.00 23.15
N CYS A 286 29.84 8.60 22.24
CA CYS A 286 29.46 9.40 21.07
C CYS A 286 27.94 9.47 20.99
N TYR A 287 27.36 10.63 20.72
CA TYR A 287 25.93 10.73 20.45
C TYR A 287 25.59 11.82 19.43
N ALA A 288 24.51 11.60 18.68
CA ALA A 288 24.02 12.48 17.63
C ALA A 288 22.49 12.56 17.65
N PHE A 289 21.96 13.65 17.12
CA PHE A 289 20.55 13.78 16.77
C PHE A 289 20.42 13.70 15.26
N LEU A 290 19.51 12.85 14.78
CA LEU A 290 19.23 12.64 13.36
C LEU A 290 17.73 12.67 13.15
N ASP A 291 17.21 13.77 12.61
CA ASP A 291 15.78 14.06 12.56
C ASP A 291 15.13 13.86 13.94
N ASN A 292 14.19 12.92 14.07
CA ASN A 292 13.55 12.55 15.33
C ASN A 292 14.20 11.34 16.02
N TYR A 293 15.46 11.00 15.72
CA TYR A 293 16.19 9.90 16.35
C TYR A 293 17.36 10.40 17.19
N PHE A 294 17.51 9.77 18.36
CA PHE A 294 18.70 9.84 19.18
C PHE A 294 19.58 8.62 18.91
N VAL A 295 20.82 8.86 18.49
CA VAL A 295 21.81 7.83 18.21
C VAL A 295 22.95 7.95 19.20
N PHE A 296 23.23 6.87 19.94
CA PHE A 296 24.36 6.75 20.85
C PHE A 296 25.26 5.61 20.41
N ALA A 297 26.56 5.77 20.57
CA ALA A 297 27.54 4.75 20.24
C ALA A 297 28.78 4.82 21.13
N THR A 298 29.44 3.68 21.31
CA THR A 298 30.68 3.60 22.11
C THR A 298 31.96 3.78 21.29
N SER A 299 31.86 4.19 20.03
CA SER A 299 32.98 4.55 19.17
C SER A 299 32.57 5.52 18.08
N PHE A 300 33.57 6.16 17.46
CA PHE A 300 33.34 7.06 16.34
C PHE A 300 32.91 6.30 15.08
N GLU A 301 33.54 5.15 14.81
CA GLU A 301 33.22 4.35 13.63
C GLU A 301 31.80 3.75 13.72
N SER A 302 31.43 3.19 14.87
CA SER A 302 30.07 2.65 15.07
C SER A 302 29.00 3.74 15.02
N LEU A 303 29.29 4.96 15.52
CA LEU A 303 28.39 6.10 15.35
C LEU A 303 28.17 6.43 13.87
N LYS A 304 29.24 6.53 13.07
CA LYS A 304 29.12 6.84 11.64
C LYS A 304 28.29 5.81 10.89
N LYS A 305 28.53 4.52 11.19
CA LYS A 305 27.80 3.41 10.59
C LYS A 305 26.32 3.44 10.99
N ALA A 306 26.04 3.80 12.23
CA ALA A 306 24.67 4.01 12.70
C ALA A 306 24.01 5.18 11.98
N ILE A 307 24.69 6.33 11.85
CA ILE A 307 24.20 7.50 11.10
C ILE A 307 23.92 7.12 9.64
N GLU A 308 24.82 6.43 8.95
CA GLU A 308 24.62 5.97 7.57
C GLU A 308 23.35 5.15 7.42
N GLN A 309 23.16 4.18 8.32
CA GLN A 309 22.08 3.22 8.24
C GLN A 309 20.74 3.84 8.67
N VAL A 310 20.71 4.64 9.74
CA VAL A 310 19.51 5.38 10.16
C VAL A 310 19.15 6.42 9.11
N THR A 311 20.09 7.19 8.57
CA THR A 311 19.80 8.17 7.50
C THR A 311 19.20 7.49 6.28
N LYS A 312 19.74 6.32 5.90
CA LYS A 312 19.20 5.52 4.80
C LYS A 312 17.76 5.07 5.10
N GLU A 313 17.47 4.61 6.31
CA GLU A 313 16.13 4.12 6.67
C GLU A 313 15.11 5.24 6.84
N VAL A 314 15.50 6.37 7.45
CA VAL A 314 14.68 7.57 7.53
C VAL A 314 14.38 8.10 6.13
N GLY A 315 15.40 8.19 5.27
CA GLY A 315 15.19 8.57 3.86
C GLY A 315 14.31 7.59 3.09
N LEU A 316 14.35 6.29 3.40
CA LEU A 316 13.43 5.30 2.82
C LEU A 316 12.02 5.38 3.39
N SER A 317 11.86 5.74 4.67
CA SER A 317 10.56 5.98 5.30
C SER A 317 9.89 7.21 4.71
N ASP A 318 10.62 8.34 4.64
CA ASP A 318 10.16 9.58 3.99
C ASP A 318 9.78 9.32 2.52
N LEU A 319 10.62 8.59 1.78
CA LEU A 319 10.31 8.22 0.41
C LEU A 319 9.04 7.35 0.32
N ARG A 320 8.83 6.44 1.26
CA ARG A 320 7.66 5.56 1.28
C ARG A 320 6.39 6.35 1.54
N GLU A 321 6.40 7.24 2.52
CA GLU A 321 5.28 8.15 2.79
C GLU A 321 4.97 8.99 1.56
N LYS A 322 6.00 9.62 0.97
CA LYS A 322 5.84 10.44 -0.24
C LYS A 322 5.21 9.66 -1.36
N VAL A 323 5.74 8.47 -1.69
CA VAL A 323 5.16 7.58 -2.70
C VAL A 323 3.73 7.19 -2.34
N GLY A 324 3.45 6.87 -1.07
CA GLY A 324 2.11 6.57 -0.58
C GLY A 324 1.11 7.68 -0.87
N GLN A 325 1.47 8.92 -0.58
CA GLN A 325 0.62 10.09 -0.79
C GLN A 325 0.26 10.34 -2.27
N LEU A 326 1.03 9.81 -3.22
CA LEU A 326 0.72 9.88 -4.65
C LEU A 326 -0.37 8.87 -5.07
N PHE A 327 -0.93 8.06 -4.17
CA PHE A 327 -1.91 7.02 -4.53
C PHE A 327 -3.28 7.24 -3.88
N ILE A 328 -4.32 6.98 -4.68
CA ILE A 328 -5.67 6.67 -4.21
C ILE A 328 -5.90 5.18 -4.46
N VAL A 329 -6.15 4.42 -3.39
CA VAL A 329 -6.24 2.96 -3.45
C VAL A 329 -7.64 2.44 -3.14
N GLY A 330 -8.12 1.46 -3.89
CA GLY A 330 -9.25 0.66 -3.45
C GLY A 330 -8.81 -0.46 -2.50
N PHE A 331 -9.76 -0.99 -1.73
CA PHE A 331 -9.51 -2.04 -0.75
C PHE A 331 -10.71 -2.99 -0.63
N GLU A 332 -10.53 -4.12 0.05
CA GLU A 332 -11.57 -5.12 0.27
C GLU A 332 -12.29 -4.93 1.61
N GLY A 333 -13.58 -5.28 1.65
CA GLY A 333 -14.38 -5.29 2.88
C GLY A 333 -15.05 -3.97 3.23
N LYS A 334 -15.88 -4.03 4.29
CA LYS A 334 -16.77 -2.96 4.76
C LYS A 334 -16.38 -2.40 6.13
N THR A 335 -15.29 -2.87 6.71
CA THR A 335 -14.86 -2.46 8.06
C THR A 335 -13.36 -2.31 8.07
N LEU A 336 -12.85 -1.46 8.97
CA LEU A 336 -11.41 -1.39 9.23
C LEU A 336 -10.98 -2.68 9.94
N THR A 337 -10.20 -3.51 9.26
CA THR A 337 -9.67 -4.76 9.80
C THR A 337 -8.20 -4.58 10.19
N PRO A 338 -7.65 -5.40 11.10
CA PRO A 338 -6.22 -5.35 11.42
C PRO A 338 -5.32 -5.48 10.18
N GLN A 339 -5.72 -6.29 9.19
CA GLN A 339 -4.98 -6.42 7.93
C GLN A 339 -4.97 -5.13 7.12
N LEU A 340 -6.11 -4.43 7.06
CA LEU A 340 -6.22 -3.14 6.39
C LEU A 340 -5.42 -2.07 7.16
N GLU A 341 -5.43 -2.10 8.49
CA GLU A 341 -4.62 -1.21 9.30
C GLU A 341 -3.13 -1.36 9.01
N GLU A 342 -2.62 -2.60 8.92
CA GLU A 342 -1.21 -2.87 8.60
C GLU A 342 -0.84 -2.39 7.18
N ILE A 343 -1.76 -2.50 6.22
CA ILE A 343 -1.56 -1.95 4.87
C ILE A 343 -1.43 -0.42 4.95
N PHE A 344 -2.29 0.26 5.71
CA PHE A 344 -2.26 1.72 5.81
C PHE A 344 -1.05 2.23 6.57
N LYS A 345 -0.63 1.56 7.65
CA LYS A 345 0.63 1.86 8.35
C LYS A 345 1.83 1.67 7.43
N LYS A 346 1.84 0.59 6.65
CA LYS A 346 2.96 0.30 5.73
C LYS A 346 3.02 1.29 4.57
N TYR A 347 1.90 1.59 3.91
CA TYR A 347 1.93 2.31 2.64
C TYR A 347 1.51 3.76 2.72
N GLN A 348 0.81 4.17 3.79
CA GLN A 348 0.37 5.55 4.02
C GLN A 348 -0.23 6.20 2.76
N PRO A 349 -1.28 5.59 2.16
CA PRO A 349 -1.83 6.07 0.90
C PRO A 349 -2.40 7.50 1.02
N GLY A 350 -2.33 8.27 -0.06
CA GLY A 350 -2.89 9.62 -0.13
C GLY A 350 -4.42 9.64 -0.07
N GLY A 351 -5.06 8.57 -0.48
CA GLY A 351 -6.51 8.44 -0.36
C GLY A 351 -7.01 7.04 -0.63
N VAL A 352 -8.33 6.91 -0.57
CA VAL A 352 -9.05 5.66 -0.80
C VAL A 352 -10.14 5.86 -1.83
N LEU A 353 -10.35 4.85 -2.67
CA LEU A 353 -11.48 4.79 -3.59
C LEU A 353 -12.55 3.85 -3.02
N LEU A 354 -13.71 4.42 -2.66
CA LEU A 354 -14.87 3.66 -2.23
C LEU A 354 -15.57 3.02 -3.43
N LEU A 355 -15.61 1.70 -3.43
CA LEU A 355 -16.31 0.88 -4.42
C LEU A 355 -17.52 0.19 -3.78
N SER A 356 -18.40 -0.40 -4.60
CA SER A 356 -19.62 -1.08 -4.11
C SER A 356 -19.34 -2.17 -3.07
N LYS A 357 -18.16 -2.80 -3.10
CA LYS A 357 -17.71 -3.78 -2.08
C LYS A 357 -17.51 -3.19 -0.68
N ASN A 358 -17.27 -1.87 -0.58
CA ASN A 358 -17.05 -1.17 0.68
C ASN A 358 -18.33 -0.58 1.28
N ILE A 359 -19.42 -0.57 0.50
CA ILE A 359 -20.65 0.15 0.81
C ILE A 359 -21.72 -0.84 1.31
N GLY A 360 -22.14 -0.66 2.56
CA GLY A 360 -23.29 -1.28 3.20
C GLY A 360 -24.38 -0.23 3.44
N ASP A 361 -24.73 0.00 4.69
CA ASP A 361 -25.65 1.07 5.09
C ASP A 361 -24.91 2.36 5.49
N LYS A 362 -25.70 3.42 5.78
CA LYS A 362 -25.19 4.75 6.15
C LYS A 362 -24.29 4.71 7.39
N GLU A 363 -24.64 3.94 8.41
CA GLU A 363 -23.91 3.89 9.67
C GLU A 363 -22.58 3.15 9.51
N GLN A 364 -22.60 1.98 8.85
CA GLN A 364 -21.39 1.22 8.55
C GLN A 364 -20.40 2.04 7.72
N LEU A 365 -20.87 2.74 6.68
CA LEU A 365 -19.99 3.51 5.81
C LEU A 365 -19.34 4.68 6.56
N LYS A 366 -20.11 5.39 7.41
CA LYS A 366 -19.56 6.46 8.26
C LYS A 366 -18.49 5.94 9.21
N ASN A 367 -18.74 4.80 9.86
CA ASN A 367 -17.78 4.19 10.77
C ASN A 367 -16.49 3.76 10.06
N LEU A 368 -16.62 3.19 8.85
CA LEU A 368 -15.46 2.83 8.01
C LEU A 368 -14.64 4.07 7.64
N ILE A 369 -15.28 5.13 7.13
CA ILE A 369 -14.61 6.36 6.73
C ILE A 369 -13.92 7.02 7.93
N GLN A 370 -14.59 7.13 9.07
CA GLN A 370 -14.02 7.71 10.28
C GLN A 370 -12.79 6.90 10.76
N GLY A 371 -12.86 5.57 10.76
CA GLY A 371 -11.75 4.71 11.13
C GLY A 371 -10.53 4.92 10.22
N LEU A 372 -10.75 4.97 8.91
CA LEU A 372 -9.67 5.22 7.93
C LEU A 372 -9.06 6.61 8.09
N GLN A 373 -9.87 7.65 8.32
CA GLN A 373 -9.38 9.00 8.55
C GLN A 373 -8.54 9.09 9.83
N ASN A 374 -9.03 8.52 10.93
CA ASN A 374 -8.28 8.50 12.20
C ASN A 374 -6.95 7.77 12.06
N LEU A 375 -6.93 6.66 11.33
CA LEU A 375 -5.70 5.93 11.07
C LEU A 375 -4.71 6.77 10.26
N SER A 376 -5.14 7.41 9.18
CA SER A 376 -4.26 8.26 8.37
C SER A 376 -3.71 9.44 9.15
N LEU A 377 -4.56 10.13 9.92
CA LEU A 377 -4.12 11.25 10.75
C LEU A 377 -3.10 10.81 11.80
N LYS A 378 -3.30 9.64 12.42
CA LYS A 378 -2.34 9.10 13.38
C LYS A 378 -0.98 8.77 12.76
N GLU A 379 -0.98 8.22 11.55
CA GLU A 379 0.26 7.72 10.91
C GLU A 379 0.99 8.77 10.07
N THR A 380 0.34 9.88 9.68
CA THR A 380 0.91 10.87 8.73
C THR A 380 0.61 12.33 9.06
N ASP A 381 -0.22 12.63 10.07
CA ASP A 381 -0.79 13.97 10.32
C ASP A 381 -1.57 14.58 9.13
N LEU A 382 -1.89 13.76 8.12
CA LEU A 382 -2.60 14.17 6.91
C LEU A 382 -3.93 13.41 6.77
N PRO A 383 -5.02 14.11 6.40
CA PRO A 383 -6.29 13.45 6.09
C PRO A 383 -6.18 12.69 4.77
N LEU A 384 -7.00 11.65 4.60
CA LEU A 384 -7.18 10.95 3.33
C LEU A 384 -8.08 11.76 2.40
N PHE A 385 -7.82 11.64 1.10
CA PHE A 385 -8.90 11.80 0.11
C PHE A 385 -9.79 10.56 0.17
N ILE A 386 -11.04 10.73 0.59
CA ILE A 386 -12.08 9.71 0.56
C ILE A 386 -12.84 9.92 -0.74
N ALA A 387 -12.46 9.17 -1.77
CA ALA A 387 -12.94 9.32 -3.14
C ALA A 387 -14.09 8.35 -3.47
N VAL A 388 -15.04 8.81 -4.29
CA VAL A 388 -16.13 7.96 -4.81
C VAL A 388 -16.57 8.45 -6.20
N ASP A 389 -17.08 7.53 -7.03
CA ASP A 389 -17.81 7.88 -8.25
C ASP A 389 -19.31 8.07 -7.94
N GLN A 390 -19.71 9.29 -7.57
CA GLN A 390 -21.11 9.65 -7.38
C GLN A 390 -21.52 10.66 -8.47
N GLU A 391 -21.63 10.18 -9.71
CA GLU A 391 -21.93 10.98 -10.91
C GLU A 391 -23.42 11.37 -11.00
N GLY A 392 -24.27 10.60 -10.33
CA GLY A 392 -25.69 10.45 -10.66
C GLY A 392 -25.91 9.17 -11.46
N GLU A 393 -27.15 8.70 -11.57
CA GLU A 393 -27.42 7.49 -12.36
C GLU A 393 -26.90 7.66 -13.81
N PRO A 394 -26.30 6.63 -14.42
CA PRO A 394 -26.25 5.24 -13.95
C PRO A 394 -25.07 4.92 -13.00
N ILE A 395 -24.19 5.87 -12.70
CA ILE A 395 -23.02 5.67 -11.84
C ILE A 395 -23.22 6.39 -10.51
N SER A 396 -23.95 5.71 -9.63
CA SER A 396 -24.16 6.10 -8.24
C SER A 396 -23.69 4.97 -7.32
N ARG A 397 -22.44 5.03 -6.84
CA ARG A 397 -21.87 3.97 -5.99
C ARG A 397 -22.61 3.82 -4.66
N ILE A 398 -23.03 4.93 -4.06
CA ILE A 398 -23.73 4.94 -2.78
C ILE A 398 -25.25 4.95 -3.03
N GLY A 399 -25.81 3.77 -3.28
CA GLY A 399 -27.18 3.63 -3.78
C GLY A 399 -28.28 4.09 -2.82
N PHE A 400 -28.00 4.17 -1.51
CA PHE A 400 -28.98 4.63 -0.50
C PHE A 400 -29.12 6.15 -0.42
N LEU A 401 -28.28 6.90 -1.14
CA LEU A 401 -28.42 8.35 -1.26
C LEU A 401 -29.68 8.73 -2.04
N GLU A 402 -30.28 9.86 -1.69
CA GLU A 402 -31.49 10.33 -2.36
C GLU A 402 -31.13 11.02 -3.69
N GLU A 403 -30.10 11.86 -3.67
CA GLU A 403 -29.70 12.62 -4.84
C GLU A 403 -28.86 11.79 -5.81
N LYS A 404 -29.51 11.33 -6.88
CA LYS A 404 -28.90 10.51 -7.94
C LYS A 404 -29.31 10.98 -9.34
N THR A 405 -29.69 12.24 -9.49
CA THR A 405 -30.12 12.86 -10.76
C THR A 405 -29.08 12.59 -11.85
N PRO A 406 -29.44 11.91 -12.95
CA PRO A 406 -28.56 11.69 -14.09
C PRO A 406 -28.05 13.02 -14.65
N GLN A 407 -26.80 13.06 -15.12
CA GLN A 407 -26.27 14.29 -15.74
C GLN A 407 -27.10 14.73 -16.96
N SER A 408 -27.71 13.78 -17.68
CA SER A 408 -28.57 14.05 -18.83
C SER A 408 -29.88 14.77 -18.51
N GLU A 409 -30.33 14.72 -17.26
CA GLU A 409 -31.57 15.37 -16.80
C GLU A 409 -31.31 16.79 -16.23
N ILE A 410 -30.04 17.19 -16.15
CA ILE A 410 -29.66 18.53 -15.70
C ILE A 410 -29.84 19.51 -16.85
N GLU A 411 -30.91 20.31 -16.80
CA GLU A 411 -31.32 21.14 -17.94
C GLU A 411 -30.69 22.53 -17.97
N ASN A 412 -30.33 23.10 -16.82
CA ASN A 412 -29.80 24.47 -16.75
C ASN A 412 -28.85 24.67 -15.56
N PRO A 413 -28.04 25.75 -15.56
CA PRO A 413 -27.07 26.05 -14.50
C PRO A 413 -27.64 26.07 -13.07
N GLU A 414 -28.85 26.59 -12.87
CA GLU A 414 -29.47 26.65 -11.54
C GLU A 414 -29.76 25.23 -11.02
N VAL A 415 -30.37 24.38 -11.85
CA VAL A 415 -30.61 22.97 -11.51
C VAL A 415 -29.30 22.24 -11.25
N ALA A 416 -28.27 22.49 -12.08
CA ALA A 416 -26.96 21.89 -11.91
C ALA A 416 -26.32 22.25 -10.56
N TYR A 417 -26.43 23.51 -10.15
CA TYR A 417 -25.97 23.99 -8.86
C TYR A 417 -26.70 23.29 -7.69
N GLN A 418 -28.04 23.23 -7.73
CA GLN A 418 -28.83 22.58 -6.67
C GLN A 418 -28.54 21.08 -6.58
N VAL A 419 -28.39 20.40 -7.72
CA VAL A 419 -27.95 19.00 -7.76
C VAL A 419 -26.57 18.84 -7.14
N GLY A 420 -25.62 19.71 -7.50
CA GLY A 420 -24.28 19.73 -6.92
C GLY A 420 -24.30 19.92 -5.40
N LEU A 421 -25.08 20.90 -4.91
CA LEU A 421 -25.20 21.21 -3.50
C LEU A 421 -25.82 20.05 -2.70
N LYS A 422 -26.94 19.48 -3.18
CA LYS A 422 -27.61 18.35 -2.52
C LYS A 422 -26.71 17.12 -2.50
N ARG A 423 -26.13 16.76 -3.64
CA ARG A 423 -25.23 15.61 -3.76
C ARG A 423 -24.00 15.77 -2.89
N GLY A 424 -23.38 16.95 -2.92
CA GLY A 424 -22.22 17.27 -2.10
C GLY A 424 -22.54 17.18 -0.61
N GLY A 425 -23.70 17.69 -0.18
CA GLY A 425 -24.14 17.63 1.22
C GLY A 425 -24.33 16.20 1.71
N GLU A 426 -24.96 15.34 0.91
CA GLU A 426 -25.15 13.93 1.23
C GLU A 426 -23.81 13.17 1.34
N LEU A 427 -22.84 13.48 0.49
CA LEU A 427 -21.48 12.92 0.57
C LEU A 427 -20.73 13.45 1.81
N TYR A 428 -20.83 14.74 2.07
CA TYR A 428 -20.19 15.39 3.22
C TYR A 428 -20.67 14.78 4.55
N GLU A 429 -21.97 14.50 4.68
CA GLU A 429 -22.54 13.82 5.85
C GLU A 429 -21.95 12.43 6.12
N LEU A 430 -21.42 11.77 5.09
CA LEU A 430 -20.77 10.46 5.20
C LEU A 430 -19.28 10.56 5.55
N GLY A 431 -18.68 11.75 5.45
CA GLY A 431 -17.23 11.95 5.56
C GLY A 431 -16.48 11.73 4.24
N VAL A 432 -17.20 11.57 3.12
CA VAL A 432 -16.60 11.61 1.78
C VAL A 432 -16.18 13.06 1.50
N ASN A 433 -15.00 13.25 0.94
CA ASN A 433 -14.47 14.59 0.66
C ASN A 433 -13.99 14.80 -0.78
N LEU A 434 -14.01 13.76 -1.62
CA LEU A 434 -13.69 13.84 -3.04
C LEU A 434 -14.72 13.07 -3.87
N ASN A 435 -15.40 13.77 -4.78
CA ASN A 435 -16.25 13.15 -5.79
C ASN A 435 -15.56 13.17 -7.15
N LEU A 436 -15.44 11.99 -7.78
CA LEU A 436 -14.84 11.83 -9.10
C LEU A 436 -15.87 12.15 -10.20
N ALA A 437 -16.40 13.37 -10.17
CA ALA A 437 -17.44 13.89 -11.06
C ALA A 437 -17.28 15.41 -11.21
N PRO A 438 -17.80 16.04 -12.28
CA PRO A 438 -18.65 15.51 -13.35
C PRO A 438 -17.93 14.86 -14.53
N VAL A 439 -18.71 14.14 -15.36
CA VAL A 439 -18.25 13.61 -16.66
C VAL A 439 -18.49 14.64 -17.78
N LEU A 440 -17.44 14.98 -18.51
CA LEU A 440 -17.36 15.99 -19.57
C LEU A 440 -16.92 15.41 -20.93
N ASP A 441 -17.03 14.09 -21.09
CA ASP A 441 -16.72 13.41 -22.34
C ASP A 441 -17.67 13.82 -23.48
N ASP A 442 -17.13 13.96 -24.70
CA ASP A 442 -17.89 14.31 -25.91
C ASP A 442 -18.40 13.03 -26.61
N MET A 443 -19.52 12.52 -26.10
CA MET A 443 -20.11 11.24 -26.55
C MET A 443 -21.35 11.46 -27.41
N LYS A 444 -21.54 10.57 -28.38
CA LYS A 444 -22.74 10.51 -29.21
C LYS A 444 -23.61 9.31 -28.84
N SER A 445 -24.89 9.39 -29.18
CA SER A 445 -25.81 8.26 -29.01
C SER A 445 -25.24 6.99 -29.66
N GLY A 446 -25.12 5.93 -28.86
CA GLY A 446 -24.51 4.65 -29.26
C GLY A 446 -23.09 4.43 -28.74
N ASP A 447 -22.41 5.49 -28.29
CA ASP A 447 -21.11 5.35 -27.62
C ASP A 447 -21.26 4.76 -26.21
N PHE A 448 -20.27 3.99 -25.78
CA PHE A 448 -20.31 3.16 -24.58
C PHE A 448 -20.63 3.94 -23.30
N TYR A 449 -20.09 5.17 -23.16
CA TYR A 449 -20.32 6.01 -21.98
C TYR A 449 -21.34 7.13 -22.21
N PHE A 450 -22.07 7.13 -23.32
CA PHE A 450 -23.03 8.20 -23.64
C PHE A 450 -24.01 8.51 -22.49
N ASN A 451 -24.54 7.48 -21.84
CA ASN A 451 -25.52 7.61 -20.76
C ASN A 451 -24.96 8.22 -19.47
N ARG A 452 -23.63 8.42 -19.36
CA ARG A 452 -22.99 9.11 -18.23
C ARG A 452 -22.84 10.61 -18.47
N THR A 453 -22.96 11.06 -19.72
CA THR A 453 -22.72 12.46 -20.10
C THR A 453 -23.95 13.34 -19.88
N PHE A 454 -23.76 14.65 -19.99
CA PHE A 454 -24.88 15.61 -20.01
C PHE A 454 -25.78 15.46 -21.24
N GLN A 455 -25.32 14.81 -22.31
CA GLN A 455 -26.07 14.68 -23.58
C GLN A 455 -26.50 16.03 -24.18
N LYS A 456 -25.70 17.08 -23.96
CA LYS A 456 -25.87 18.43 -24.52
C LYS A 456 -24.63 18.82 -25.35
N SER A 457 -24.64 20.01 -25.95
CA SER A 457 -23.44 20.57 -26.61
C SER A 457 -22.29 20.78 -25.62
N SER A 458 -21.05 20.86 -26.10
CA SER A 458 -19.86 21.13 -25.27
C SER A 458 -20.01 22.44 -24.48
N GLU A 459 -20.52 23.49 -25.11
CA GLU A 459 -20.79 24.77 -24.46
C GLU A 459 -21.78 24.63 -23.28
N THR A 460 -22.92 23.98 -23.53
CA THR A 460 -23.93 23.75 -22.49
C THR A 460 -23.38 22.87 -21.37
N SER A 461 -22.73 21.75 -21.72
CA SER A 461 -22.14 20.83 -20.74
C SER A 461 -21.10 21.50 -19.85
N GLY A 462 -20.32 22.45 -20.41
CA GLY A 462 -19.37 23.26 -19.65
C GLY A 462 -20.04 24.18 -18.61
N GLU A 463 -21.12 24.86 -18.98
CA GLU A 463 -21.89 25.73 -18.06
C GLU A 463 -22.58 24.92 -16.95
N LEU A 464 -23.13 23.75 -17.30
CA LEU A 464 -23.74 22.84 -16.32
C LEU A 464 -22.69 22.28 -15.36
N ALA A 465 -21.56 21.80 -15.88
CA ALA A 465 -20.48 21.27 -15.06
C ALA A 465 -19.88 22.33 -14.13
N LYS A 466 -19.65 23.56 -14.61
CA LYS A 466 -19.22 24.68 -13.77
C LYS A 466 -20.15 24.87 -12.58
N SER A 467 -21.46 24.86 -12.82
CA SER A 467 -22.46 25.12 -11.78
C SER A 467 -22.58 23.94 -10.81
N LEU A 468 -22.54 22.71 -11.31
CA LEU A 468 -22.53 21.49 -10.50
C LEU A 468 -21.28 21.38 -9.61
N ILE A 469 -20.10 21.70 -10.15
CA ILE A 469 -18.85 21.79 -9.38
C ILE A 469 -18.98 22.86 -8.30
N SER A 470 -19.53 24.03 -8.62
CA SER A 470 -19.72 25.11 -7.65
C SER A 470 -20.62 24.70 -6.48
N GLY A 471 -21.72 23.99 -6.76
CA GLY A 471 -22.61 23.47 -5.71
C GLY A 471 -21.93 22.41 -4.81
N GLN A 472 -21.19 21.47 -5.40
CA GLN A 472 -20.43 20.48 -4.62
C GLN A 472 -19.34 21.13 -3.75
N LYS A 473 -18.65 22.13 -4.31
CA LYS A 473 -17.63 22.90 -3.60
C LYS A 473 -18.22 23.67 -2.42
N GLU A 474 -19.39 24.27 -2.58
CA GLU A 474 -20.11 24.93 -1.48
C GLU A 474 -20.49 23.93 -0.37
N ALA A 475 -20.85 22.70 -0.73
CA ALA A 475 -21.10 21.63 0.22
C ALA A 475 -19.83 21.05 0.88
N GLY A 476 -18.63 21.55 0.55
CA GLY A 476 -17.37 21.08 1.11
C GLY A 476 -16.78 19.83 0.42
N ILE A 477 -17.21 19.53 -0.81
CA ILE A 477 -16.71 18.39 -1.59
C ILE A 477 -15.74 18.85 -2.68
N LEU A 478 -14.55 18.23 -2.69
CA LEU A 478 -13.58 18.37 -3.78
C LEU A 478 -14.07 17.63 -5.02
N THR A 479 -13.74 18.13 -6.21
CA THR A 479 -14.22 17.55 -7.48
C THR A 479 -13.09 17.19 -8.43
N ALA A 480 -13.27 16.08 -9.14
CA ALA A 480 -12.43 15.69 -10.27
C ALA A 480 -13.27 15.60 -11.56
N MET A 481 -13.19 16.62 -12.42
CA MET A 481 -13.83 16.56 -13.72
C MET A 481 -13.10 15.59 -14.65
N LYS A 482 -13.84 14.80 -15.45
CA LYS A 482 -13.27 13.66 -16.18
C LYS A 482 -13.94 13.38 -17.54
N HIS A 483 -13.31 12.71 -18.50
CA HIS A 483 -11.92 12.25 -18.50
C HIS A 483 -11.13 13.11 -19.48
N PHE A 484 -10.28 14.02 -19.02
CA PHE A 484 -9.59 14.98 -19.89
C PHE A 484 -8.61 14.25 -20.84
N PRO A 485 -8.56 14.61 -22.15
CA PRO A 485 -9.24 15.72 -22.84
C PRO A 485 -10.67 15.41 -23.30
N GLY A 486 -11.13 14.19 -23.10
CA GLY A 486 -12.48 13.71 -23.43
C GLY A 486 -12.38 12.34 -24.08
N TYR A 487 -13.18 11.39 -23.63
CA TYR A 487 -13.41 10.19 -24.42
C TYR A 487 -14.33 10.50 -25.60
N ILE A 488 -14.06 9.89 -26.76
CA ILE A 488 -14.86 10.04 -27.99
C ILE A 488 -15.00 8.71 -28.73
N GLY A 489 -16.18 8.46 -29.31
CA GLY A 489 -16.39 7.36 -30.26
C GLY A 489 -16.10 5.96 -29.70
N LEU A 490 -16.28 5.76 -28.39
CA LEU A 490 -15.99 4.50 -27.73
C LEU A 490 -17.06 3.47 -28.07
N SER A 491 -16.70 2.46 -28.86
CA SER A 491 -17.60 1.35 -29.23
C SER A 491 -17.74 0.25 -28.17
N SER A 492 -16.90 0.27 -27.13
CA SER A 492 -16.92 -0.71 -26.03
C SER A 492 -16.18 -0.17 -24.81
N ASN A 493 -16.18 -0.93 -23.70
CA ASN A 493 -15.48 -0.56 -22.47
C ASN A 493 -13.97 -0.30 -22.70
N PRO A 494 -13.46 0.92 -22.42
CA PRO A 494 -12.03 1.22 -22.53
C PRO A 494 -11.18 0.51 -21.47
N GLU A 495 -11.76 0.05 -20.35
CA GLU A 495 -11.04 -0.72 -19.34
C GLU A 495 -10.56 -2.09 -19.86
N GLU A 496 -11.24 -2.65 -20.87
CA GLU A 496 -10.93 -3.97 -21.43
C GLU A 496 -10.06 -3.91 -22.69
N LYS A 497 -10.11 -2.78 -23.40
CA LYS A 497 -9.40 -2.54 -24.66
C LYS A 497 -8.85 -1.13 -24.69
N LEU A 498 -7.53 -1.01 -24.93
CA LEU A 498 -6.90 0.30 -25.07
C LEU A 498 -7.29 0.91 -26.41
N PHE A 499 -7.99 2.04 -26.38
CA PHE A 499 -8.36 2.75 -27.60
C PHE A 499 -7.29 3.73 -28.03
N THR A 500 -7.19 3.89 -29.35
CA THR A 500 -6.41 4.93 -30.00
C THR A 500 -7.36 5.73 -30.88
N VAL A 501 -7.38 7.04 -30.66
CA VAL A 501 -8.14 7.99 -31.46
C VAL A 501 -7.18 8.86 -32.25
N GLU A 502 -7.56 9.19 -33.48
CA GLU A 502 -6.70 9.98 -34.37
C GLU A 502 -6.60 11.43 -33.89
N LYS A 503 -7.73 12.00 -33.45
CA LYS A 503 -7.84 13.41 -33.09
C LYS A 503 -8.04 13.63 -31.61
N THR A 504 -7.55 14.77 -31.14
CA THR A 504 -7.90 15.31 -29.82
C THR A 504 -9.33 15.87 -29.89
N PRO A 505 -10.20 15.56 -28.93
CA PRO A 505 -11.55 16.11 -28.88
C PRO A 505 -11.55 17.62 -28.62
N GLU A 506 -12.71 18.25 -28.80
CA GLU A 506 -12.93 19.60 -28.30
C GLU A 506 -12.90 19.60 -26.76
N ILE A 507 -12.26 20.63 -26.19
CA ILE A 507 -12.04 20.78 -24.75
C ILE A 507 -12.69 22.05 -24.17
N SER A 508 -13.58 22.71 -24.91
CA SER A 508 -14.21 23.97 -24.50
C SER A 508 -15.03 23.80 -23.22
N GLN A 509 -15.69 22.67 -23.05
CA GLN A 509 -16.41 22.26 -21.84
C GLN A 509 -15.50 22.17 -20.61
N PHE A 510 -14.28 21.63 -20.76
CA PHE A 510 -13.30 21.57 -19.66
C PHE A 510 -12.78 22.97 -19.30
N LYS A 511 -12.44 23.78 -20.32
CA LYS A 511 -12.05 25.18 -20.11
C LYS A 511 -13.12 25.98 -19.40
N LYS A 512 -14.39 25.71 -19.72
CA LYS A 512 -15.52 26.36 -19.08
C LYS A 512 -15.71 25.92 -17.64
N ALA A 513 -15.64 24.61 -17.38
CA ALA A 513 -15.72 24.05 -16.03
C ALA A 513 -14.60 24.57 -15.11
N MET A 514 -13.42 24.91 -15.64
CA MET A 514 -12.33 25.53 -14.89
C MET A 514 -12.69 26.86 -14.23
N GLU A 515 -13.73 27.57 -14.70
CA GLU A 515 -14.21 28.79 -14.03
C GLU A 515 -14.69 28.53 -12.59
N ALA A 516 -15.11 27.30 -12.28
CA ALA A 516 -15.48 26.88 -10.92
C ALA A 516 -14.26 26.48 -10.06
N LYS A 517 -13.05 26.45 -10.65
CA LYS A 517 -11.80 26.05 -10.00
C LYS A 517 -11.91 24.68 -9.32
N PRO A 518 -12.21 23.60 -10.06
CA PRO A 518 -12.13 22.24 -9.51
C PRO A 518 -10.69 21.95 -9.08
N GLU A 519 -10.54 21.14 -8.03
CA GLU A 519 -9.24 20.82 -7.46
C GLU A 519 -8.50 19.79 -8.31
N PHE A 520 -9.25 18.88 -8.95
CA PHE A 520 -8.68 17.79 -9.73
C PHE A 520 -9.19 17.79 -11.17
N VAL A 521 -8.32 17.30 -12.05
CA VAL A 521 -8.68 16.88 -13.40
C VAL A 521 -8.24 15.44 -13.58
N MET A 522 -9.20 14.55 -13.88
CA MET A 522 -8.87 13.17 -14.17
C MET A 522 -8.44 13.01 -15.62
N ALA A 523 -7.21 12.53 -15.83
CA ALA A 523 -6.66 12.24 -17.13
C ALA A 523 -7.15 10.89 -17.66
N SER A 524 -7.51 10.89 -18.93
CA SER A 524 -8.03 9.72 -19.63
C SER A 524 -6.93 8.69 -19.93
N ASN A 525 -7.28 7.41 -20.08
CA ASN A 525 -6.30 6.36 -20.44
C ASN A 525 -6.29 6.00 -21.95
N LEU A 526 -6.78 6.88 -22.84
CA LEU A 526 -6.67 6.66 -24.30
C LEU A 526 -5.38 7.21 -24.89
N ILE A 527 -5.03 6.70 -26.08
CA ILE A 527 -3.98 7.26 -26.94
C ILE A 527 -4.63 8.25 -27.91
N TYR A 528 -4.15 9.49 -27.93
CA TYR A 528 -4.58 10.53 -28.88
C TYR A 528 -3.43 10.83 -29.84
N LYS A 529 -3.49 10.35 -31.09
CA LYS A 529 -2.35 10.40 -32.01
C LYS A 529 -1.87 11.81 -32.35
N GLU A 530 -2.77 12.80 -32.35
CA GLU A 530 -2.40 14.21 -32.50
C GLU A 530 -1.44 14.72 -31.41
N ILE A 531 -1.42 14.10 -30.23
CA ILE A 531 -0.58 14.47 -29.10
C ILE A 531 0.58 13.47 -28.93
N ASP A 532 0.28 12.18 -28.90
CA ASP A 532 1.24 11.09 -28.73
C ASP A 532 0.83 9.86 -29.54
N GLN A 533 1.76 9.32 -30.33
CA GLN A 533 1.48 8.22 -31.25
C GLN A 533 1.31 6.85 -30.56
N SER A 534 1.75 6.71 -29.31
CA SER A 534 1.92 5.38 -28.69
C SER A 534 1.54 5.28 -27.22
N LEU A 535 1.62 6.39 -26.48
CA LEU A 535 1.36 6.42 -25.05
C LEU A 535 -0.05 6.92 -24.74
N PRO A 536 -0.73 6.29 -23.76
CA PRO A 536 -1.94 6.85 -23.18
C PRO A 536 -1.70 8.29 -22.69
N PHE A 537 -2.77 9.09 -22.63
CA PHE A 537 -2.68 10.49 -22.20
C PHE A 537 -2.01 10.63 -20.83
N THR A 538 -2.42 9.81 -19.85
CA THR A 538 -1.82 9.76 -18.50
C THR A 538 -0.33 9.40 -18.49
N PHE A 539 0.21 8.79 -19.56
CA PHE A 539 1.60 8.31 -19.63
C PHE A 539 2.51 9.26 -20.41
N SER A 540 1.94 10.28 -21.08
CA SER A 540 2.66 11.11 -22.05
C SER A 540 2.93 12.50 -21.48
N SER A 541 4.21 12.88 -21.36
CA SER A 541 4.61 14.23 -20.93
C SER A 541 4.04 15.32 -21.84
N SER A 542 3.96 15.06 -23.16
CA SER A 542 3.34 15.99 -24.12
C SER A 542 1.85 16.19 -23.85
N ALA A 543 1.14 15.12 -23.47
CA ALA A 543 -0.26 15.17 -23.11
C ALA A 543 -0.52 15.90 -21.79
N ILE A 544 0.28 15.61 -20.76
CA ILE A 544 0.21 16.35 -19.49
C ILE A 544 0.56 17.83 -19.69
N GLN A 545 1.53 18.16 -20.54
CA GLN A 545 1.82 19.55 -20.90
C GLN A 545 0.65 20.20 -21.65
N PHE A 546 -0.01 19.46 -22.55
CA PHE A 546 -1.22 19.92 -23.21
C PHE A 546 -2.34 20.23 -22.20
N LEU A 547 -2.54 19.39 -21.19
CA LEU A 547 -3.48 19.65 -20.09
C LEU A 547 -3.11 20.95 -19.37
N LYS A 548 -1.86 21.07 -18.88
CA LYS A 548 -1.39 22.23 -18.13
C LYS A 548 -1.49 23.53 -18.93
N ASN A 549 -1.18 23.49 -20.23
CA ASN A 549 -1.30 24.66 -21.11
C ASN A 549 -2.75 25.12 -21.31
N ASN A 550 -3.71 24.20 -21.26
CA ASN A 550 -5.12 24.51 -21.55
C ASN A 550 -5.95 24.78 -20.29
N LEU A 551 -5.63 24.14 -19.17
CA LEU A 551 -6.40 24.23 -17.93
C LEU A 551 -5.64 24.89 -16.78
N GLY A 552 -4.35 25.20 -16.96
CA GLY A 552 -3.48 25.76 -15.94
C GLY A 552 -2.69 24.70 -15.18
N SER A 553 -1.58 25.12 -14.57
CA SER A 553 -0.66 24.24 -13.83
C SER A 553 -1.06 24.00 -12.38
N GLU A 554 -2.06 24.71 -11.86
CA GLU A 554 -2.46 24.64 -10.45
C GLU A 554 -3.30 23.40 -10.14
N VAL A 555 -4.09 22.89 -11.09
CA VAL A 555 -4.96 21.72 -10.90
C VAL A 555 -4.15 20.45 -10.62
N LEU A 556 -4.59 19.66 -9.63
CA LEU A 556 -4.01 18.34 -9.41
C LEU A 556 -4.47 17.39 -10.52
N ILE A 557 -3.52 16.71 -11.14
CA ILE A 557 -3.80 15.74 -12.18
C ILE A 557 -3.90 14.38 -11.53
N VAL A 558 -5.08 13.76 -11.61
CA VAL A 558 -5.32 12.40 -11.13
C VAL A 558 -5.47 11.47 -12.34
N SER A 559 -4.92 10.26 -12.28
CA SER A 559 -5.16 9.27 -13.33
C SER A 559 -6.59 8.73 -13.26
N ASP A 560 -7.16 8.32 -14.39
CA ASP A 560 -8.15 7.25 -14.40
C ASP A 560 -7.50 5.93 -13.94
N ASP A 561 -8.28 4.91 -13.61
CA ASP A 561 -7.80 3.69 -12.94
C ASP A 561 -6.67 3.00 -13.72
N LEU A 562 -5.52 2.81 -13.07
CA LEU A 562 -4.31 2.28 -13.69
C LEU A 562 -4.21 0.77 -13.60
N ASP A 563 -5.04 0.12 -12.77
CA ASP A 563 -5.11 -1.34 -12.72
C ASP A 563 -6.01 -1.95 -13.82
N GLN A 564 -6.49 -1.11 -14.76
CA GLN A 564 -7.36 -1.56 -15.85
C GLN A 564 -6.65 -2.53 -16.81
N ASN A 565 -7.42 -3.50 -17.30
CA ASN A 565 -6.91 -4.61 -18.12
C ASN A 565 -6.30 -4.14 -19.45
N SER A 566 -6.83 -3.06 -20.03
CA SER A 566 -6.34 -2.46 -21.26
C SER A 566 -4.88 -1.98 -21.18
N LEU A 567 -4.50 -1.40 -20.04
CA LEU A 567 -3.14 -0.92 -19.76
C LEU A 567 -2.22 -2.10 -19.41
N LEU A 568 -2.63 -2.96 -18.48
CA LEU A 568 -1.83 -4.08 -17.99
C LEU A 568 -1.51 -5.14 -19.07
N LYS A 569 -2.30 -5.20 -20.15
CA LYS A 569 -2.00 -6.03 -21.33
C LYS A 569 -0.88 -5.48 -22.21
N LYS A 570 -0.65 -4.16 -22.19
CA LYS A 570 0.29 -3.47 -23.09
C LYS A 570 1.54 -2.97 -22.37
N PHE A 571 1.41 -2.59 -21.11
CA PHE A 571 2.47 -2.00 -20.30
C PHE A 571 2.74 -2.87 -19.09
N SER A 572 4.02 -2.94 -18.69
CA SER A 572 4.38 -3.56 -17.42
C SER A 572 3.85 -2.76 -16.24
N LEU A 573 3.71 -3.39 -15.07
CA LEU A 573 3.32 -2.68 -13.84
C LEU A 573 4.31 -1.55 -13.51
N LYS A 574 5.62 -1.79 -13.74
CA LYS A 574 6.66 -0.78 -13.64
C LYS A 574 6.33 0.45 -14.49
N GLU A 575 6.07 0.25 -15.79
CA GLU A 575 5.74 1.36 -16.69
C GLU A 575 4.43 2.06 -16.30
N THR A 576 3.47 1.31 -15.76
CA THR A 576 2.17 1.82 -15.33
C THR A 576 2.28 2.75 -14.13
N VAL A 577 3.31 2.59 -13.29
CA VAL A 577 3.57 3.52 -12.18
C VAL A 577 4.60 4.60 -12.54
N THR A 578 5.65 4.26 -13.30
CA THR A 578 6.74 5.22 -13.59
C THR A 578 6.33 6.27 -14.62
N LYS A 579 5.67 5.88 -15.72
CA LYS A 579 5.36 6.81 -16.81
C LYS A 579 4.40 7.93 -16.37
N PRO A 580 3.32 7.66 -15.63
CA PRO A 580 2.46 8.74 -15.13
C PRO A 580 3.18 9.74 -14.25
N ILE A 581 3.97 9.28 -13.27
CA ILE A 581 4.69 10.18 -12.36
C ILE A 581 5.72 11.02 -13.14
N GLU A 582 6.48 10.39 -14.03
CA GLU A 582 7.46 11.09 -14.88
C GLU A 582 6.82 12.05 -15.89
N SER A 583 5.59 11.78 -16.33
CA SER A 583 4.83 12.70 -17.18
C SER A 583 4.29 13.91 -16.40
N GLY A 584 4.29 13.85 -15.07
CA GLY A 584 3.80 14.90 -14.18
C GLY A 584 2.32 14.76 -13.80
N THR A 585 1.80 13.52 -13.78
CA THR A 585 0.55 13.16 -13.08
C THR A 585 0.81 13.18 -11.58
N ASP A 586 -0.07 13.83 -10.80
CA ASP A 586 0.14 14.02 -9.36
C ASP A 586 -0.36 12.81 -8.55
N ILE A 587 -1.55 12.27 -8.88
CA ILE A 587 -2.15 11.14 -8.15
C ILE A 587 -2.45 9.96 -9.08
N LEU A 588 -2.09 8.77 -8.65
CA LEU A 588 -2.36 7.50 -9.31
C LEU A 588 -3.52 6.77 -8.64
N ILE A 589 -4.56 6.44 -9.39
CA ILE A 589 -5.65 5.58 -8.92
C ILE A 589 -5.30 4.11 -9.21
N PHE A 590 -5.35 3.28 -8.17
CA PHE A 590 -5.33 1.83 -8.28
C PHE A 590 -6.56 1.27 -7.54
N SER A 591 -7.60 0.89 -8.28
CA SER A 591 -8.87 0.46 -7.69
C SER A 591 -8.81 -0.86 -6.91
N GLY A 592 -7.75 -1.64 -7.12
CA GLY A 592 -7.62 -2.95 -6.48
C GLY A 592 -8.52 -4.02 -7.11
N TYR A 593 -9.14 -3.75 -8.26
CA TYR A 593 -10.11 -4.64 -8.90
C TYR A 593 -9.43 -5.78 -9.66
N ARG A 594 -8.28 -5.51 -10.31
CA ARG A 594 -7.53 -6.52 -11.07
C ARG A 594 -6.27 -6.97 -10.36
N LEU A 595 -5.55 -6.02 -9.78
CA LEU A 595 -4.34 -6.27 -9.01
C LEU A 595 -4.52 -5.66 -7.62
N PRO A 596 -4.08 -6.32 -6.54
CA PRO A 596 -4.02 -5.67 -5.24
C PRO A 596 -3.25 -4.34 -5.36
N ALA A 597 -3.83 -3.25 -4.86
CA ALA A 597 -3.31 -1.89 -5.03
C ALA A 597 -1.88 -1.76 -4.45
N GLU A 598 -1.57 -2.57 -3.44
CA GLU A 598 -0.26 -2.70 -2.80
C GLU A 598 0.84 -3.05 -3.79
N LYS A 599 0.53 -3.80 -4.87
CA LYS A 599 1.53 -4.12 -5.90
C LYS A 599 1.97 -2.87 -6.66
N GLY A 600 1.06 -1.93 -6.92
CA GLY A 600 1.39 -0.65 -7.54
C GLY A 600 2.28 0.19 -6.62
N LEU A 601 1.91 0.27 -5.34
CA LEU A 601 2.68 0.97 -4.31
C LEU A 601 4.09 0.39 -4.11
N ASP A 602 4.22 -0.92 -3.95
CA ASP A 602 5.51 -1.61 -3.81
C ASP A 602 6.40 -1.37 -5.05
N GLU A 603 5.82 -1.43 -6.24
CA GLU A 603 6.55 -1.20 -7.49
C GLU A 603 6.98 0.27 -7.66
N ALA A 604 6.12 1.23 -7.31
CA ALA A 604 6.45 2.65 -7.34
C ALA A 604 7.57 2.98 -6.34
N PHE A 605 7.50 2.43 -5.12
CA PHE A 605 8.55 2.58 -4.12
C PHE A 605 9.88 1.98 -4.61
N ARG A 606 9.85 0.77 -5.18
CA ARG A 606 11.04 0.13 -5.75
C ARG A 606 11.64 0.94 -6.90
N ALA A 607 10.80 1.48 -7.78
CA ALA A 607 11.24 2.31 -8.89
C ALA A 607 11.86 3.64 -8.41
N ALA A 608 11.25 4.29 -7.40
CA ALA A 608 11.79 5.49 -6.79
C ALA A 608 13.13 5.23 -6.08
N GLN A 609 13.24 4.14 -5.31
CA GLN A 609 14.47 3.72 -4.64
C GLN A 609 15.61 3.47 -5.66
N ASN A 610 15.28 2.89 -6.81
CA ASN A 610 16.23 2.63 -7.89
C ASN A 610 16.49 3.86 -8.79
N LYS A 611 15.91 5.03 -8.48
CA LYS A 611 16.00 6.26 -9.28
C LYS A 611 15.48 6.10 -10.70
N GLU A 612 14.51 5.21 -10.88
CA GLU A 612 13.76 5.01 -12.13
C GLU A 612 12.57 5.98 -12.23
N ILE A 613 12.23 6.61 -11.11
CA ILE A 613 11.35 7.77 -10.98
C ILE A 613 12.20 8.90 -10.38
N SER A 614 12.07 10.11 -10.91
CA SER A 614 12.70 11.30 -10.37
C SER A 614 12.14 11.63 -8.98
N LEU A 615 13.02 11.74 -7.99
CA LEU A 615 12.65 12.18 -6.65
C LEU A 615 12.07 13.60 -6.67
N GLU A 616 12.53 14.47 -7.58
CA GLU A 616 11.98 15.81 -7.77
C GLU A 616 10.51 15.77 -8.23
N ASN A 617 10.16 14.85 -9.12
CA ASN A 617 8.77 14.68 -9.56
C ASN A 617 7.88 14.18 -8.41
N ILE A 618 8.39 13.26 -7.59
CA ILE A 618 7.70 12.77 -6.39
C ILE A 618 7.50 13.92 -5.39
N ASP A 619 8.56 14.65 -5.06
CA ASP A 619 8.51 15.76 -4.11
C ASP A 619 7.54 16.86 -4.58
N LYS A 620 7.53 17.15 -5.88
CA LYS A 620 6.62 18.13 -6.48
C LYS A 620 5.16 17.70 -6.37
N ALA A 621 4.84 16.44 -6.71
CA ALA A 621 3.48 15.91 -6.57
C ALA A 621 3.06 15.89 -5.09
N PHE A 622 3.92 15.37 -4.22
CA PHE A 622 3.70 15.32 -2.77
C PHE A 622 3.40 16.70 -2.17
N LEU A 623 4.19 17.72 -2.50
CA LEU A 623 3.98 19.07 -1.99
C LEU A 623 2.60 19.64 -2.38
N ARG A 624 2.20 19.44 -3.64
CA ARG A 624 0.91 19.92 -4.15
C ARG A 624 -0.27 19.20 -3.48
N ILE A 625 -0.14 17.88 -3.31
CA ILE A 625 -1.14 17.04 -2.63
C ILE A 625 -1.29 17.46 -1.17
N THR A 626 -0.19 17.56 -0.43
CA THR A 626 -0.20 17.91 0.99
C THR A 626 -0.69 19.33 1.23
N GLN A 627 -0.40 20.26 0.33
CA GLN A 627 -0.93 21.63 0.40
C GLN A 627 -2.46 21.64 0.31
N LEU A 628 -3.06 20.85 -0.59
CA LEU A 628 -4.51 20.72 -0.65
C LEU A 628 -5.08 20.04 0.59
N LYS A 629 -4.47 18.94 1.04
CA LYS A 629 -4.92 18.22 2.25
C LYS A 629 -4.91 19.07 3.51
N LYS A 630 -3.94 19.97 3.67
CA LYS A 630 -3.90 20.94 4.78
C LYS A 630 -5.11 21.87 4.82
N THR A 631 -5.81 22.08 3.70
CA THR A 631 -7.06 22.85 3.69
C THR A 631 -8.24 22.08 4.26
N LEU A 632 -8.16 20.73 4.32
CA LEU A 632 -9.20 19.85 4.88
C LEU A 632 -9.08 19.66 6.40
N LEU A 633 -7.99 20.14 7.01
CA LEU A 633 -7.79 20.12 8.47
C LEU A 633 -8.43 21.31 9.19
N LYS A 634 -8.95 22.28 8.44
CA LYS A 634 -9.64 23.47 8.95
C LYS A 634 -11.14 23.21 8.98
#